data_AF-A0A1W9I3D1-F1
#
_entry.id   AF-A0A1W9I3D1-F1
#
_cell.length_a   1.000
_cell.length_b   1.000
_cell.length_c   1.000
_cell.angle_alpha   90.00
_cell.angle_beta   90.00
_cell.angle_gamma   90.00
#
_symmetry.space_group_name_H-M   'P 1'
#
loop_
_entity.id
_entity.type
_entity.pdbx_description
1 polymer ?
#
loop_
_entity_poly.entity_id
_entity_poly.type
_entity_poly.pdbx_seq_one_letter_code
_entity_poly.pdbx_strand_id
1 'polypeptide(L)'
;MIPIVNAVVQRRVRCLRTALPIVVASLLSGVAAFAADTLPKAMLGAWASDPAACGEQASELALTVEPRNVLFYEHGNSVNRIVKQKDGSLKAYGYSFDDQGRARGSITLKLLSPEKLEVNEQIYYRCKP
;
A
#
# COMPACT_ATOMS: atom_id res chain seq x y z
N MET A 1 -50.55 -41.25 51.20
CA MET A 1 -49.63 -42.38 51.40
C MET A 1 -48.26 -41.84 51.81
N ILE A 2 -48.00 -41.88 53.12
CA ILE A 2 -46.75 -42.19 53.89
C ILE A 2 -45.49 -42.56 53.02
N PRO A 3 -44.21 -42.27 53.40
CA PRO A 3 -43.63 -41.22 54.29
C PRO A 3 -42.12 -40.81 54.02
N ILE A 4 -41.52 -40.05 54.97
CA ILE A 4 -40.18 -40.27 55.60
C ILE A 4 -38.86 -39.69 55.02
N VAL A 5 -38.16 -39.02 55.97
CA VAL A 5 -36.72 -38.68 56.20
C VAL A 5 -35.86 -38.00 55.12
N ASN A 6 -35.24 -36.84 55.37
CA ASN A 6 -34.21 -36.49 56.36
C ASN A 6 -32.84 -37.17 56.07
N ALA A 7 -31.90 -36.43 55.49
CA ALA A 7 -30.46 -36.72 55.60
C ALA A 7 -29.64 -35.45 55.33
N VAL A 8 -29.22 -34.84 56.43
CA VAL A 8 -28.11 -33.90 56.52
C VAL A 8 -26.81 -34.64 56.20
N VAL A 9 -26.01 -34.15 55.27
CA VAL A 9 -24.55 -34.35 55.31
C VAL A 9 -23.86 -33.05 54.88
N GLN A 10 -23.60 -32.19 55.86
CA GLN A 10 -22.54 -31.19 55.75
C GLN A 10 -21.20 -31.92 55.92
N ARG A 11 -20.32 -31.84 54.91
CA ARG A 11 -18.88 -32.05 55.11
C ARG A 11 -18.15 -30.75 54.81
N ARG A 12 -17.80 -30.06 55.90
CA ARG A 12 -16.80 -29.00 55.88
C ARG A 12 -15.44 -29.64 55.59
N VAL A 13 -14.81 -29.23 54.51
CA VAL A 13 -13.35 -29.36 54.36
C VAL A 13 -12.80 -27.94 54.28
N ARG A 14 -12.32 -27.45 55.42
CA ARG A 14 -11.40 -26.32 55.47
C ARG A 14 -10.00 -26.86 55.21
N CYS A 15 -9.32 -26.32 54.21
CA CYS A 15 -7.86 -26.20 54.09
C CYS A 15 -7.61 -25.39 52.81
N LEU A 16 -7.30 -24.09 52.91
CA LEU A 16 -5.96 -23.51 53.09
C LEU A 16 -5.06 -23.74 51.86
N ARG A 17 -4.39 -22.66 51.42
CA ARG A 17 -3.35 -22.55 50.36
C ARG A 17 -3.93 -22.22 48.99
N THR A 18 -3.48 -21.24 48.22
CA THR A 18 -2.27 -20.39 48.24
C THR A 18 -2.51 -19.31 47.17
N ALA A 19 -1.93 -18.13 47.36
CA ALA A 19 -2.02 -16.99 46.46
C ALA A 19 -1.69 -17.35 44.99
N LEU A 20 -2.59 -16.97 44.08
CA LEU A 20 -2.38 -17.04 42.64
C LEU A 20 -1.52 -15.84 42.21
N PRO A 21 -0.32 -16.03 41.64
CA PRO A 21 0.39 -14.93 41.01
C PRO A 21 -0.30 -14.58 39.69
N ILE A 22 -0.81 -13.35 39.61
CA ILE A 22 -1.35 -12.76 38.38
C ILE A 22 -0.16 -12.56 37.43
N VAL A 23 0.04 -13.50 36.51
CA VAL A 23 0.97 -13.32 35.38
C VAL A 23 0.29 -12.39 34.38
N VAL A 24 0.60 -11.10 34.48
CA VAL A 24 0.26 -10.09 33.47
C VAL A 24 1.14 -10.38 32.25
N ALA A 25 0.62 -11.20 31.34
CA ALA A 25 1.22 -11.42 30.03
C ALA A 25 1.02 -10.15 29.19
N SER A 26 2.05 -9.30 29.19
CA SER A 26 2.14 -8.12 28.32
C SER A 26 2.07 -8.55 26.86
N LEU A 27 0.90 -8.38 26.23
CA LEU A 27 0.74 -8.45 24.79
C LEU A 27 1.52 -7.30 24.15
N LEU A 28 2.75 -7.57 23.72
CA LEU A 28 3.44 -6.70 22.77
C LEU A 28 2.70 -6.77 21.43
N SER A 29 1.78 -5.83 21.20
CA SER A 29 1.21 -5.57 19.90
C SER A 29 2.29 -5.04 18.95
N GLY A 30 2.94 -5.94 18.23
CA GLY A 30 3.77 -5.59 17.08
C GLY A 30 2.91 -5.03 15.96
N VAL A 31 2.76 -3.72 15.91
CA VAL A 31 2.15 -3.03 14.77
C VAL A 31 3.15 -3.11 13.62
N ALA A 32 2.94 -4.03 12.69
CA ALA A 32 3.72 -4.07 11.45
C ALA A 32 3.41 -2.76 10.69
N ALA A 33 4.37 -1.83 10.68
CA ALA A 33 4.30 -0.65 9.83
C ALA A 33 4.29 -1.14 8.38
N PHE A 34 3.14 -1.05 7.72
CA PHE A 34 3.05 -1.26 6.28
C PHE A 34 3.85 -0.15 5.62
N ALA A 35 5.09 -0.45 5.22
CA ALA A 35 5.86 0.42 4.35
C ALA A 35 5.05 0.60 3.07
N ALA A 36 4.57 1.81 2.84
CA ALA A 36 3.75 2.06 1.67
C ALA A 36 4.63 1.91 0.42
N ASP A 37 4.15 1.21 -0.60
CA ASP A 37 4.94 0.92 -1.81
C ASP A 37 5.31 2.22 -2.53
N THR A 38 6.55 2.34 -3.02
CA THR A 38 7.01 3.47 -3.84
C THR A 38 7.50 2.98 -5.20
N LEU A 39 7.36 3.82 -6.22
CA LEU A 39 7.88 3.51 -7.55
C LEU A 39 9.41 3.34 -7.51
N PRO A 40 9.99 2.38 -8.27
CA PRO A 40 11.42 2.15 -8.27
C PRO A 40 12.20 3.40 -8.66
N LYS A 41 13.36 3.61 -8.01
CA LYS A 41 14.24 4.76 -8.29
C LYS A 41 14.59 4.94 -9.78
N ALA A 42 14.72 3.83 -10.50
CA ALA A 42 15.02 3.84 -11.93
C ALA A 42 13.88 4.41 -12.80
N MET A 43 12.64 4.47 -12.33
CA MET A 43 11.52 5.08 -13.05
C MET A 43 11.36 6.57 -12.75
N LEU A 44 12.01 7.08 -11.69
CA LEU A 44 11.82 8.46 -11.24
C LEU A 44 12.45 9.46 -12.21
N GLY A 45 11.86 10.65 -12.27
CA GLY A 45 12.35 11.81 -13.02
C GLY A 45 11.40 12.28 -14.11
N ALA A 46 11.95 13.12 -14.99
CA ALA A 46 11.25 13.70 -16.12
C ALA A 46 11.35 12.80 -17.36
N TRP A 47 10.23 12.71 -18.07
CA TRP A 47 10.06 11.93 -19.28
C TRP A 47 9.20 12.70 -20.29
N ALA A 48 9.31 12.40 -21.57
CA ALA A 48 8.46 12.97 -22.60
C ALA A 48 8.13 11.94 -23.69
N SER A 49 6.94 11.99 -24.29
CA SER A 49 6.58 11.08 -25.39
C SER A 49 7.27 11.45 -26.71
N ASP A 50 7.74 12.69 -26.83
CA ASP A 50 8.65 13.15 -27.88
C ASP A 50 9.93 13.69 -27.21
N PRO A 51 11.13 13.17 -27.54
CA PRO A 51 12.39 13.69 -27.02
C PRO A 51 12.60 15.20 -27.23
N ALA A 52 12.02 15.79 -28.28
CA ALA A 52 12.10 17.23 -28.53
C ALA A 52 11.34 18.05 -27.48
N ALA A 53 10.32 17.46 -26.82
CA ALA A 53 9.53 18.11 -25.79
C ALA A 53 10.20 18.12 -24.40
N CYS A 54 11.37 17.50 -24.24
CA CYS A 54 12.08 17.47 -22.95
C CYS A 54 12.52 18.87 -22.45
N GLY A 55 12.57 19.88 -23.32
CA GLY A 55 12.82 21.27 -22.89
C GLY A 55 11.60 21.96 -22.26
N GLU A 56 10.41 21.38 -22.39
CA GLU A 56 9.14 21.97 -22.02
C GLU A 56 8.32 20.99 -21.17
N GLN A 57 8.67 20.87 -19.88
CA GLN A 57 8.01 19.96 -18.95
C GLN A 57 6.54 20.34 -18.64
N ALA A 58 6.11 21.53 -19.07
CA ALA A 58 4.71 21.96 -19.05
C ALA A 58 3.95 21.64 -20.36
N SER A 59 4.53 20.84 -21.26
CA SER A 59 3.84 20.40 -22.48
C SER A 59 2.94 19.20 -22.22
N GLU A 60 1.92 19.01 -23.05
CA GLU A 60 1.04 17.82 -23.04
C GLU A 60 1.79 16.50 -23.25
N LEU A 61 3.01 16.57 -23.78
CA LEU A 61 3.88 15.43 -24.06
C LEU A 61 4.74 15.04 -22.86
N ALA A 62 4.75 15.86 -21.81
CA ALA A 62 5.59 15.69 -20.65
C ALA A 62 4.96 14.78 -19.58
N LEU A 63 5.83 14.04 -18.91
CA LEU A 63 5.50 13.14 -17.81
C LEU A 63 6.55 13.31 -16.70
N THR A 64 6.11 13.38 -15.44
CA THR A 64 7.00 13.34 -14.28
C THR A 64 6.62 12.17 -13.40
N VAL A 65 7.61 11.33 -13.07
CA VAL A 65 7.43 10.19 -12.19
C VAL A 65 8.13 10.48 -10.86
N GLU A 66 7.33 10.53 -9.80
CA GLU A 66 7.74 10.73 -8.42
C GLU A 66 7.58 9.43 -7.62
N PRO A 67 8.11 9.31 -6.38
CA PRO A 67 8.01 8.07 -5.61
C PRO A 67 6.58 7.54 -5.43
N ARG A 68 5.57 8.42 -5.43
CA ARG A 68 4.16 8.08 -5.26
C ARG A 68 3.22 8.75 -6.26
N ASN A 69 3.73 9.46 -7.25
CA ASN A 69 2.90 10.14 -8.23
C ASN A 69 3.40 9.88 -9.64
N VAL A 70 2.47 9.78 -10.57
CA VAL A 70 2.74 9.84 -12.00
C VAL A 70 1.95 11.02 -12.52
N LEU A 71 2.66 12.09 -12.87
CA LEU A 71 2.10 13.39 -13.24
C LEU A 71 2.21 13.60 -14.74
N PHE A 72 1.10 13.98 -15.34
CA PHE A 72 1.00 14.48 -16.70
C PHE A 72 0.63 15.96 -16.62
N TYR A 73 0.52 16.64 -17.77
CA TYR A 73 0.26 18.08 -17.82
C TYR A 73 -0.97 18.51 -16.99
N GLU A 74 -2.14 17.91 -17.24
CA GLU A 74 -3.42 18.28 -16.59
C GLU A 74 -4.02 17.18 -15.70
N HIS A 75 -3.35 16.03 -15.60
CA HIS A 75 -3.86 14.89 -14.86
C HIS A 75 -2.73 14.12 -14.19
N GLY A 76 -3.06 13.26 -13.25
CA GLY A 76 -2.07 12.45 -12.57
C GLY A 76 -2.65 11.26 -11.84
N ASN A 77 -1.75 10.42 -11.32
CA ASN A 77 -2.08 9.24 -10.54
C ASN A 77 -1.28 9.23 -9.25
N SER A 78 -1.97 9.24 -8.12
CA SER A 78 -1.39 8.97 -6.80
C SER A 78 -1.35 7.46 -6.54
N VAL A 79 -0.22 6.98 -6.00
CA VAL A 79 0.09 5.55 -5.84
C VAL A 79 0.12 5.16 -4.36
N ASN A 80 -0.74 4.21 -4.01
CA ASN A 80 -0.85 3.65 -2.66
C ASN A 80 -0.35 2.21 -2.58
N ARG A 81 -0.44 1.45 -3.67
CA ARG A 81 -0.05 0.04 -3.75
C ARG A 81 0.54 -0.26 -5.12
N ILE A 82 1.58 -1.08 -5.16
CA ILE A 82 2.22 -1.51 -6.41
C ILE A 82 2.19 -3.02 -6.50
N VAL A 83 1.79 -3.56 -7.65
CA VAL A 83 1.83 -4.99 -7.93
C VAL A 83 2.70 -5.22 -9.16
N LYS A 84 3.78 -5.99 -8.99
CA LYS A 84 4.60 -6.45 -10.11
C LYS A 84 3.85 -7.56 -10.87
N GLN A 85 3.72 -7.39 -12.18
CA GLN A 85 3.09 -8.35 -13.07
C GLN A 85 4.11 -9.38 -13.60
N LYS A 86 3.59 -10.45 -14.22
CA LYS A 86 4.40 -11.55 -14.76
C LYS A 86 5.39 -11.11 -15.85
N ASP A 87 5.03 -10.08 -16.62
CA ASP A 87 5.85 -9.53 -17.70
C ASP A 87 6.88 -8.49 -17.22
N GLY A 88 6.97 -8.28 -15.91
CA GLY A 88 7.87 -7.30 -15.27
C GLY A 88 7.30 -5.88 -15.15
N SER A 89 6.13 -5.59 -15.72
CA SER A 89 5.46 -4.31 -15.52
C SER A 89 4.96 -4.15 -14.08
N LEU A 90 4.70 -2.90 -13.68
CA LEU A 90 4.18 -2.52 -12.38
C LEU A 90 2.79 -1.93 -12.56
N LYS A 91 1.78 -2.58 -11.99
CA LYS A 91 0.44 -1.99 -11.88
C LYS A 91 0.34 -1.28 -10.54
N ALA A 92 0.29 0.05 -10.60
CA ALA A 92 0.15 0.93 -9.46
C ALA A 92 -1.33 1.28 -9.26
N TYR A 93 -1.83 1.14 -8.04
CA TYR A 93 -3.20 1.42 -7.66
C TYR A 93 -3.27 2.60 -6.70
N GLY A 94 -4.30 3.43 -6.85
CA GLY A 94 -4.58 4.53 -5.95
C GLY A 94 -5.70 5.40 -6.50
N TYR A 95 -5.38 6.65 -6.82
CA TYR A 95 -6.36 7.58 -7.35
C TYR A 95 -5.83 8.35 -8.55
N SER A 96 -6.63 8.41 -9.60
CA SER A 96 -6.45 9.38 -10.68
C SER A 96 -7.04 10.72 -10.26
N PHE A 97 -6.46 11.80 -10.76
CA PHE A 97 -6.98 13.15 -10.57
C PHE A 97 -6.77 13.98 -11.83
N ASP A 98 -7.72 14.87 -12.08
CA ASP A 98 -7.81 15.80 -13.21
C ASP A 98 -8.67 17.02 -12.80
N ASP A 99 -9.10 17.82 -13.78
CA ASP A 99 -9.98 18.98 -13.58
C ASP A 99 -11.40 18.61 -13.12
N GLN A 100 -11.81 17.35 -13.30
CA GLN A 100 -13.10 16.82 -12.87
C GLN A 100 -13.06 16.23 -11.46
N GLY A 101 -11.87 16.18 -10.84
CA GLY A 101 -11.67 15.84 -9.44
C GLY A 101 -10.85 14.58 -9.27
N ARG A 102 -11.22 13.74 -8.31
CA ARG A 102 -10.44 12.57 -7.90
C ARG A 102 -11.27 11.30 -7.92
N ALA A 103 -10.79 10.28 -8.61
CA ALA A 103 -11.44 8.97 -8.69
C ALA A 103 -10.47 7.84 -8.36
N ARG A 104 -10.99 6.67 -7.98
CA ARG A 104 -10.14 5.47 -7.84
C ARG A 104 -9.62 5.06 -9.22
N GLY A 105 -8.34 4.78 -9.31
CA GLY A 105 -7.69 4.47 -10.58
C GLY A 105 -6.49 3.56 -10.42
N SER A 106 -5.92 3.20 -11.56
CA SER A 106 -4.65 2.49 -11.64
C SER A 106 -3.90 2.90 -12.89
N ILE A 107 -2.58 2.79 -12.82
CA ILE A 107 -1.67 3.06 -13.93
C ILE A 107 -0.67 1.92 -14.04
N THR A 108 -0.33 1.53 -15.26
CA THR A 108 0.68 0.48 -15.51
C THR A 108 1.94 1.13 -16.04
N LEU A 109 3.08 0.83 -15.41
CA LEU A 109 4.40 1.30 -15.82
C LEU A 109 5.32 0.13 -16.13
N LYS A 110 6.12 0.23 -17.18
CA LYS A 110 7.14 -0.76 -17.52
C LYS A 110 8.41 -0.07 -17.99
N LEU A 111 9.49 -0.25 -17.25
CA LEU A 111 10.79 0.26 -17.64
C LEU A 111 11.38 -0.68 -18.70
N LEU A 112 11.43 -0.23 -19.95
CA LEU A 112 11.96 -1.02 -21.07
C LEU A 112 13.49 -0.93 -21.13
N SER A 113 14.03 0.25 -20.82
CA SER A 113 15.46 0.51 -20.66
C SER A 113 15.65 1.72 -19.72
N PRO A 114 16.88 2.06 -19.31
CA PRO A 114 17.12 3.27 -18.52
C PRO A 114 16.55 4.55 -19.16
N GLU A 115 16.44 4.59 -20.48
CA GLU A 115 16.00 5.75 -21.28
C GLU A 115 14.58 5.63 -21.83
N LYS A 116 13.89 4.50 -21.62
CA LYS A 116 12.54 4.25 -22.15
C LYS A 116 11.61 3.69 -21.07
N LEU A 117 10.53 4.41 -20.83
CA LEU A 117 9.46 4.03 -19.93
C LEU A 117 8.17 3.88 -20.73
N GLU A 118 7.51 2.75 -20.61
CA GLU A 118 6.16 2.56 -21.12
C GLU A 118 5.16 2.84 -20.00
N VAL A 119 4.14 3.64 -20.28
CA VAL A 119 3.06 4.00 -19.36
C VAL A 119 1.74 3.84 -20.08
N ASN A 120 0.88 2.93 -19.59
CA ASN A 120 -0.39 2.57 -20.26
C ASN A 120 -0.22 2.36 -21.78
N GLU A 121 0.79 1.58 -22.18
CA GLU A 121 1.10 1.26 -23.59
C GLU A 121 1.70 2.41 -24.42
N GLN A 122 1.88 3.60 -23.84
CA GLN A 122 2.56 4.73 -24.48
C GLN A 122 4.04 4.79 -24.07
N ILE A 123 4.93 5.03 -25.03
CA ILE A 123 6.37 5.14 -24.78
C ILE A 123 6.75 6.59 -24.46
N TYR A 124 7.50 6.74 -23.38
CA TYR A 124 8.14 7.97 -22.96
C TYR A 124 9.66 7.79 -22.92
N TYR A 125 10.37 8.84 -23.28
CA TYR A 125 11.83 8.93 -23.32
C TYR A 125 12.32 9.74 -22.14
N ARG A 126 13.42 9.30 -21.51
CA ARG A 126 13.99 10.01 -20.38
C ARG A 126 14.49 11.38 -20.83
N CYS A 127 14.09 12.42 -20.09
CA CYS A 127 14.63 13.75 -20.28
C CYS A 127 15.96 13.87 -19.52
N LYS A 128 16.97 14.42 -20.20
CA LYS A 128 18.25 14.73 -19.56
C LYS A 128 18.06 15.97 -18.67
N PRO A 129 18.66 15.98 -17.48
CA PRO A 129 18.69 17.18 -16.64
C PRO A 129 19.48 18.31 -17.30
#